data_AF-K2DAY8-F1
#
_entry.id   AF-K2DAY8-F1
#
_cell.length_a   1.000
_cell.length_b   1.000
_cell.length_c   1.000
_cell.angle_alpha   90.00
_cell.angle_beta   90.00
_cell.angle_gamma   90.00
#
_symmetry.space_group_name_H-M   'P 1'
#
loop_
_entity.id
_entity.type
_entity.pdbx_description
1 polymer ?
#
loop_
_entity_poly.entity_id
_entity_poly.type
_entity_poly.pdbx_seq_one_letter_code
_entity_poly.pdbx_strand_id
1 'polypeptide(L)'
;MPFRWQAQLQIPDWMKGDAQPYVGPTAVGLGIILSLLFFWPNGTGKHENQPTIVKNVEAAAKAIPAPDEDPVTQPQSEQSRVRAIVEQMYSSRIKFGRRSLDEMQPYLSAELYYLLKFDDAREEPGIDYDPFEMAQDYRTGFRVGEPSITGTSATIVVDLAPFNNDSKFEQVILMLARQENGEWKISDLASPDETISLKEMLLNPVAANHENESDEENDAEIEMPQINNSLIITTGQIIPGSGVKLREKPSVSGKMLGVLKQSSEVIILSQEGPEEEIEGIKANWFAILVDKNLLGWAFGGFIGNIREHELPDKVPEEIMRFTVNFFEDSGFQEKHIRFPLKVVSETPDGKEVSMLSQGGYESPLTIRYREAVETAFFLPTADSFALRIRGKGCGIIVYYIFNTIENSIFLVEIRDYSV
;
A
#
# COMPACT_ATOMS: atom_id res chain seq x y z
N MET A 1 46.74 20.28 -40.89
CA MET A 1 46.93 18.89 -40.43
C MET A 1 46.02 18.67 -39.23
N PRO A 2 45.00 17.80 -39.30
CA PRO A 2 44.14 17.55 -38.15
C PRO A 2 44.67 16.34 -37.35
N PHE A 3 44.77 16.51 -36.03
CA PHE A 3 45.06 15.45 -35.08
C PHE A 3 43.88 14.49 -34.97
N ARG A 4 44.12 13.20 -35.19
CA ARG A 4 43.20 12.09 -34.86
C ARG A 4 43.61 11.52 -33.51
N TRP A 5 42.68 11.46 -32.56
CA TRP A 5 42.78 10.56 -31.41
C TRP A 5 42.12 9.23 -31.78
N GLN A 6 42.88 8.13 -31.70
CA GLN A 6 42.36 6.76 -31.65
C GLN A 6 42.54 6.28 -30.21
N ALA A 7 41.45 6.02 -29.51
CA ALA A 7 41.46 5.26 -28.27
C ALA A 7 41.08 3.81 -28.60
N GLN A 8 42.02 2.88 -28.42
CA GLN A 8 41.74 1.45 -28.41
C GLN A 8 41.29 1.04 -27.01
N LEU A 9 40.06 0.58 -26.86
CA LEU A 9 39.62 -0.12 -25.65
C LEU A 9 40.25 -1.52 -25.64
N GLN A 10 41.04 -1.82 -24.61
CA GLN A 10 41.38 -3.19 -24.24
C GLN A 10 40.36 -3.70 -23.22
N ILE A 11 39.73 -4.83 -23.52
CA ILE A 11 38.82 -5.54 -22.63
C ILE A 11 39.67 -6.46 -21.72
N PRO A 12 39.52 -6.42 -20.39
CA PRO A 12 40.24 -7.31 -19.48
C PRO A 12 39.86 -8.79 -19.68
N ASP A 13 40.85 -9.69 -19.57
CA ASP A 13 40.68 -11.12 -19.84
C ASP A 13 39.70 -11.85 -18.90
N TRP A 14 39.33 -11.27 -17.76
CA TRP A 14 38.33 -11.85 -16.85
C TRP A 14 36.88 -11.74 -17.37
N MET A 15 36.64 -11.00 -18.46
CA MET A 15 35.35 -10.96 -19.16
C MET A 15 35.18 -12.05 -20.24
N LYS A 16 36.17 -12.94 -20.41
CA LYS A 16 36.08 -14.08 -21.35
C LYS A 16 35.77 -15.37 -20.58
N GLY A 17 34.55 -15.49 -20.08
CA GLY A 17 34.06 -16.69 -19.41
C GLY A 17 32.69 -17.09 -19.95
N ASP A 18 32.55 -18.35 -20.37
CA ASP A 18 31.35 -18.90 -21.00
C ASP A 18 30.14 -18.85 -20.05
N ALA A 19 29.06 -18.20 -20.50
CA ALA A 19 27.80 -18.13 -19.77
C ALA A 19 27.06 -19.48 -19.81
N GLN A 20 26.87 -20.10 -18.64
CA GLN A 20 25.87 -21.14 -18.42
C GLN A 20 24.53 -20.48 -18.05
N PRO A 21 23.38 -20.98 -18.53
CA PRO A 21 22.08 -20.39 -18.20
C PRO A 21 21.70 -20.71 -16.76
N TYR A 22 21.59 -19.66 -15.94
CA TYR A 22 21.02 -19.74 -14.60
C TYR A 22 19.50 -19.61 -14.68
N VAL A 23 18.78 -20.58 -14.13
CA VAL A 23 17.32 -20.53 -13.94
C VAL A 23 17.07 -20.08 -12.50
N GLY A 24 16.73 -18.80 -12.32
CA GLY A 24 16.33 -18.20 -11.04
C GLY A 24 14.80 -18.07 -10.90
N PRO A 25 14.28 -17.93 -9.66
CA PRO A 25 12.87 -18.14 -9.34
C PRO A 25 11.97 -16.98 -9.79
N THR A 26 10.73 -17.36 -10.11
CA THR A 26 9.62 -16.55 -10.60
C THR A 26 9.10 -15.52 -9.58
N ALA A 27 9.10 -14.26 -10.03
CA ALA A 27 8.04 -13.24 -9.96
C ALA A 27 7.22 -13.07 -8.67
N VAL A 28 7.62 -12.09 -7.83
CA VAL A 28 6.76 -11.46 -6.81
C VAL A 28 6.06 -10.20 -7.37
N GLY A 29 6.69 -9.47 -8.30
CA GLY A 29 6.18 -8.20 -8.83
C GLY A 29 4.87 -8.27 -9.63
N LEU A 30 4.57 -9.39 -10.29
CA LEU A 30 3.32 -9.57 -11.04
C LEU A 30 2.08 -9.64 -10.14
N GLY A 31 2.23 -10.06 -8.88
CA GLY A 31 1.11 -10.22 -7.95
C GLY A 31 0.46 -8.90 -7.52
N ILE A 32 1.24 -7.82 -7.43
CA ILE A 32 0.79 -6.53 -6.89
C ILE A 32 -0.16 -5.82 -7.85
N ILE A 33 0.19 -5.74 -9.15
CA ILE A 33 -0.67 -5.11 -10.17
C ILE A 33 -1.96 -5.91 -10.38
N LEU A 34 -1.87 -7.25 -10.34
CA LEU A 34 -3.04 -8.11 -10.50
C LEU A 34 -4.01 -7.97 -9.32
N SER A 35 -3.52 -7.92 -8.07
CA SER A 35 -4.35 -7.85 -6.86
C SER A 35 -5.21 -6.57 -6.78
N LEU A 36 -4.72 -5.45 -7.30
CA LEU A 36 -5.42 -4.15 -7.26
C LEU A 36 -6.62 -4.04 -8.22
N LEU A 37 -6.71 -4.88 -9.25
CA LEU A 37 -7.75 -4.81 -10.30
C LEU A 37 -8.96 -5.75 -10.07
N PHE A 38 -9.02 -6.46 -8.94
CA PHE A 38 -10.07 -7.47 -8.68
C PHE A 38 -11.41 -6.91 -8.15
N PHE A 39 -11.51 -5.64 -7.75
CA PHE A 39 -12.78 -5.05 -7.29
C PHE A 39 -13.46 -4.21 -8.39
N TRP A 40 -14.13 -4.88 -9.33
CA TRP A 40 -15.17 -4.26 -10.15
C TRP A 40 -16.40 -5.17 -10.16
N PRO A 41 -17.58 -4.73 -9.69
CA PRO A 41 -18.76 -5.60 -9.64
C PRO A 41 -19.41 -5.65 -11.03
N ASN A 42 -19.39 -6.82 -11.68
CA ASN A 42 -20.31 -7.12 -12.78
C ASN A 42 -21.40 -8.07 -12.26
N GLY A 43 -22.65 -7.66 -12.52
CA GLY A 43 -23.85 -8.23 -11.92
C GLY A 43 -24.29 -9.59 -12.44
N THR A 44 -24.99 -10.27 -11.53
CA THR A 44 -26.16 -11.14 -11.71
C THR A 44 -26.19 -12.12 -12.89
N GLY A 45 -25.94 -13.40 -12.59
CA GLY A 45 -26.35 -14.53 -13.42
C GLY A 45 -26.78 -15.71 -12.55
N LYS A 46 -28.09 -16.01 -12.54
CA LYS A 46 -28.72 -17.22 -11.95
C LYS A 46 -28.39 -18.46 -12.81
N HIS A 47 -28.19 -19.63 -12.18
CA HIS A 47 -28.77 -20.95 -12.49
C HIS A 47 -28.09 -21.99 -11.55
N GLU A 48 -28.78 -22.65 -10.62
CA GLU A 48 -29.70 -23.81 -10.70
C GLU A 48 -29.03 -25.21 -10.78
N ASN A 49 -29.34 -26.01 -9.75
CA ASN A 49 -29.43 -27.48 -9.66
C ASN A 49 -28.16 -28.36 -9.66
N GLN A 50 -27.79 -28.81 -8.45
CA GLN A 50 -27.12 -30.11 -8.22
C GLN A 50 -28.17 -31.20 -7.92
N PRO A 51 -27.97 -32.45 -8.38
CA PRO A 51 -28.76 -33.58 -7.89
C PRO A 51 -28.06 -34.30 -6.74
N THR A 52 -28.87 -34.58 -5.73
CA THR A 52 -28.64 -35.44 -4.56
C THR A 52 -28.42 -36.90 -4.97
N ILE A 53 -27.43 -37.58 -4.38
CA ILE A 53 -27.40 -39.05 -4.31
C ILE A 53 -27.30 -39.45 -2.83
N VAL A 54 -28.39 -40.06 -2.35
CA VAL A 54 -28.47 -40.82 -1.09
C VAL A 54 -28.34 -42.30 -1.44
N LYS A 55 -27.50 -43.07 -0.73
CA LYS A 55 -27.89 -44.29 0.01
C LYS A 55 -26.70 -45.11 0.53
N ASN A 56 -26.76 -45.33 1.84
CA ASN A 56 -26.63 -46.59 2.59
C ASN A 56 -25.38 -47.46 2.43
N VAL A 57 -24.62 -47.57 3.53
CA VAL A 57 -24.19 -48.87 4.08
C VAL A 57 -24.26 -48.80 5.61
N GLU A 58 -25.32 -49.38 6.18
CA GLU A 58 -25.31 -49.92 7.54
C GLU A 58 -24.96 -51.41 7.45
N ALA A 59 -24.03 -51.86 8.29
CA ALA A 59 -24.01 -53.14 9.02
C ALA A 59 -22.58 -53.69 9.18
N ALA A 60 -21.99 -53.48 10.37
CA ALA A 60 -21.17 -54.48 11.08
C ALA A 60 -20.67 -53.88 12.41
N ALA A 61 -21.55 -53.85 13.42
CA ALA A 61 -21.13 -53.63 14.80
C ALA A 61 -20.72 -54.97 15.42
N LYS A 62 -19.45 -55.10 15.81
CA LYS A 62 -18.99 -56.12 16.76
C LYS A 62 -18.14 -55.45 17.83
N ALA A 63 -18.75 -55.38 19.02
CA ALA A 63 -18.26 -54.98 20.33
C ALA A 63 -16.76 -54.61 20.46
N ILE A 64 -16.51 -53.31 20.57
CA ILE A 64 -15.35 -52.72 21.24
C ILE A 64 -15.93 -51.84 22.35
N PRO A 65 -15.47 -51.93 23.61
CA PRO A 65 -15.95 -51.05 24.69
C PRO A 65 -15.67 -49.59 24.31
N ALA A 66 -16.70 -48.75 24.41
CA ALA A 66 -16.60 -47.33 24.11
C ALA A 66 -15.51 -46.70 25.01
N PRO A 67 -14.57 -45.92 24.44
CA PRO A 67 -13.74 -45.04 25.25
C PRO A 67 -14.66 -44.03 25.95
N ASP A 68 -14.39 -43.72 27.21
CA ASP A 68 -15.09 -42.68 27.96
C ASP A 68 -15.22 -41.44 27.06
N GLU A 69 -16.46 -41.09 26.71
CA GLU A 69 -16.73 -39.90 25.91
C GLU A 69 -16.28 -38.69 26.74
N ASP A 70 -15.17 -38.07 26.32
CA ASP A 70 -14.76 -36.77 26.83
C ASP A 70 -15.98 -35.85 26.82
N PRO A 71 -16.24 -35.11 27.90
CA PRO A 71 -17.44 -34.29 28.02
C PRO A 71 -17.53 -33.36 26.81
N VAL A 72 -18.57 -33.55 25.99
CA VAL A 72 -18.86 -32.71 24.82
C VAL A 72 -18.97 -31.27 25.30
N THR A 73 -17.90 -30.50 25.12
CA THR A 73 -17.86 -29.08 25.45
C THR A 73 -18.88 -28.41 24.56
N GLN A 74 -20.00 -27.97 25.16
CA GLN A 74 -21.01 -27.22 24.40
C GLN A 74 -20.31 -26.04 23.71
N PRO A 75 -20.58 -25.80 22.42
CA PRO A 75 -19.96 -24.69 21.71
C PRO A 75 -20.26 -23.41 22.47
N GLN A 76 -19.20 -22.76 22.97
CA GLN A 76 -19.32 -21.47 23.62
C GLN A 76 -20.03 -20.51 22.67
N SER A 77 -20.99 -19.75 23.20
CA SER A 77 -21.64 -18.70 22.41
C SER A 77 -20.59 -17.73 21.88
N GLU A 78 -20.79 -17.16 20.69
CA GLU A 78 -19.88 -16.16 20.13
C GLU A 78 -19.69 -14.96 21.08
N GLN A 79 -20.73 -14.58 21.82
CA GLN A 79 -20.64 -13.56 22.86
C GLN A 79 -19.65 -13.95 23.97
N SER A 80 -19.69 -15.21 24.43
CA SER A 80 -18.73 -15.73 25.42
C SER A 80 -17.29 -15.70 24.89
N ARG A 81 -17.08 -15.97 23.59
CA ARG A 81 -15.75 -15.94 22.98
C ARG A 81 -15.18 -14.52 22.88
N VAL A 82 -15.99 -13.57 22.41
CA VAL A 82 -15.61 -12.14 22.33
C VAL A 82 -15.29 -11.59 23.73
N ARG A 83 -16.17 -11.86 24.70
CA ARG A 83 -15.97 -11.45 26.10
C ARG A 83 -14.68 -12.03 26.69
N ALA A 84 -14.43 -13.33 26.49
CA ALA A 84 -13.24 -13.99 27.03
C ALA A 84 -11.93 -13.40 26.51
N ILE A 85 -11.89 -12.97 25.24
CA ILE A 85 -10.70 -12.33 24.65
C ILE A 85 -10.41 -10.99 25.35
N VAL A 86 -11.43 -10.18 25.59
CA VAL A 86 -11.28 -8.90 26.30
C VAL A 86 -10.90 -9.10 27.76
N GLU A 87 -11.49 -10.09 28.45
CA GLU A 87 -11.13 -10.43 29.82
C GLU A 87 -9.68 -10.90 29.93
N GLN A 88 -9.20 -11.71 28.98
CA GLN A 88 -7.81 -12.18 28.93
C GLN A 88 -6.85 -11.01 28.64
N MET A 89 -7.20 -10.14 27.70
CA MET A 89 -6.38 -8.96 27.37
C MET A 89 -6.21 -8.04 28.57
N TYR A 90 -7.29 -7.63 29.24
CA TYR A 90 -7.18 -6.77 30.43
C TYR A 90 -6.54 -7.48 31.62
N SER A 91 -6.72 -8.80 31.77
CA SER A 91 -6.00 -9.57 32.80
C SER A 91 -4.49 -9.58 32.54
N SER A 92 -4.07 -9.75 31.27
CA SER A 92 -2.67 -9.61 30.87
C SER A 92 -2.17 -8.19 31.14
N ARG A 93 -2.95 -7.17 30.75
CA ARG A 93 -2.60 -5.76 31.00
C ARG A 93 -2.36 -5.52 32.48
N ILE A 94 -3.32 -5.88 33.34
CA ILE A 94 -3.22 -5.74 34.81
C ILE A 94 -1.97 -6.42 35.37
N LYS A 95 -1.63 -7.60 34.86
CA LYS A 95 -0.49 -8.39 35.33
C LYS A 95 0.86 -7.77 34.97
N PHE A 96 0.98 -7.17 33.79
CA PHE A 96 2.27 -6.77 33.22
C PHE A 96 2.49 -5.25 33.14
N GLY A 97 1.45 -4.44 33.35
CA GLY A 97 1.54 -2.97 33.38
C GLY A 97 1.66 -2.32 32.00
N ARG A 98 1.99 -1.01 32.00
CA ARG A 98 2.07 -0.18 30.78
C ARG A 98 3.08 -0.70 29.75
N ARG A 99 4.19 -1.29 30.19
CA ARG A 99 5.35 -1.66 29.36
C ARG A 99 5.22 -2.95 28.53
N SER A 100 4.05 -3.57 28.49
CA SER A 100 3.89 -4.92 27.91
C SER A 100 3.01 -4.96 26.68
N LEU A 101 3.15 -4.02 25.75
CA LEU A 101 2.39 -4.06 24.48
C LEU A 101 2.58 -5.41 23.75
N ASP A 102 3.78 -5.99 23.84
CA ASP A 102 4.08 -7.32 23.26
C ASP A 102 3.25 -8.46 23.87
N GLU A 103 2.90 -8.40 25.17
CA GLU A 103 2.02 -9.38 25.82
C GLU A 103 0.55 -9.24 25.36
N MET A 104 0.20 -8.10 24.76
CA MET A 104 -1.12 -7.85 24.22
C MET A 104 -1.25 -8.24 22.75
N GLN A 105 -0.14 -8.43 22.04
CA GLN A 105 -0.10 -8.80 20.61
C GLN A 105 -1.08 -9.94 20.24
N PRO A 106 -1.27 -11.01 21.04
CA PRO A 106 -2.20 -12.08 20.69
C PRO A 106 -3.68 -11.65 20.63
N TYR A 107 -4.05 -10.51 21.22
CA TYR A 107 -5.44 -10.03 21.30
C TYR A 107 -5.74 -8.91 20.30
N LEU A 108 -4.70 -8.25 19.78
CA LEU A 108 -4.82 -7.10 18.87
C LEU A 108 -4.79 -7.55 17.41
N SER A 109 -5.46 -6.79 16.55
CA SER A 109 -5.23 -6.87 15.11
C SER A 109 -3.79 -6.41 14.80
N ALA A 110 -3.21 -6.92 13.72
CA ALA A 110 -1.85 -6.55 13.33
C ALA A 110 -1.73 -5.03 13.14
N GLU A 111 -2.71 -4.42 12.47
CA GLU A 111 -2.79 -2.98 12.23
C GLU A 111 -2.76 -2.16 13.53
N LEU A 112 -3.67 -2.45 14.47
CA LEU A 112 -3.72 -1.74 15.76
C LEU A 112 -2.44 -1.93 16.59
N TYR A 113 -1.89 -3.15 16.61
CA TYR A 113 -0.64 -3.42 17.31
C TYR A 113 0.52 -2.57 16.76
N TYR A 114 0.64 -2.46 15.43
CA TYR A 114 1.70 -1.65 14.82
C TYR A 114 1.51 -0.15 15.05
N LEU A 115 0.28 0.35 15.01
CA LEU A 115 -0.01 1.76 15.32
C LEU A 115 0.41 2.11 16.75
N LEU A 116 0.02 1.28 17.72
CA LEU A 116 0.41 1.46 19.12
C LEU A 116 1.93 1.35 19.34
N LYS A 117 2.59 0.40 18.66
CA LYS A 117 4.03 0.21 18.78
C LYS A 117 4.82 1.33 18.13
N PHE A 118 4.30 1.90 17.05
CA PHE A 118 4.87 3.06 16.41
C PHE A 118 4.77 4.29 17.32
N ASP A 119 3.60 4.52 17.92
CA ASP A 119 3.40 5.64 18.85
C ASP A 119 4.30 5.56 20.09
N ASP A 120 4.40 4.38 20.72
CA ASP A 120 5.28 4.13 21.88
C ASP A 120 6.77 4.31 21.56
N ALA A 121 7.15 4.22 20.27
CA ALA A 121 8.53 4.41 19.82
C ALA A 121 8.88 5.88 19.48
N ARG A 122 7.91 6.80 19.47
CA ARG A 122 8.15 8.23 19.21
C ARG A 122 8.86 8.89 20.39
N GLU A 123 9.68 9.89 20.11
CA GLU A 123 10.27 10.74 21.17
C GLU A 123 9.19 11.46 21.98
N GLU A 124 8.12 11.88 21.29
CA GLU A 124 6.90 12.43 21.85
C GLU A 124 5.72 11.58 21.35
N PRO A 125 5.15 10.69 22.18
CA PRO A 125 3.99 9.91 21.77
C PRO A 125 2.83 10.85 21.48
N GLY A 126 2.07 10.57 20.41
CA GLY A 126 0.89 11.36 20.07
C GLY A 126 -0.21 11.25 21.13
N ILE A 127 -0.08 10.27 22.03
CA ILE A 127 -1.00 10.00 23.13
C ILE A 127 -0.19 9.95 24.43
N ASP A 128 -0.43 10.91 25.31
CA ASP A 128 0.26 10.97 26.61
C ASP A 128 -0.35 10.02 27.66
N TYR A 129 -1.55 9.49 27.41
CA TYR A 129 -2.26 8.53 28.24
C TYR A 129 -2.10 7.06 27.79
N ASP A 130 -2.55 6.11 28.61
CA ASP A 130 -2.63 4.70 28.23
C ASP A 130 -3.90 4.46 27.39
N PRO A 131 -3.80 4.08 26.11
CA PRO A 131 -4.96 3.96 25.23
C PRO A 131 -5.94 2.84 25.64
N PHE A 132 -5.50 1.86 26.44
CA PHE A 132 -6.37 0.81 26.96
C PHE A 132 -7.12 1.24 28.22
N GLU A 133 -6.65 2.29 28.87
CA GLU A 133 -7.25 2.82 30.09
C GLU A 133 -7.93 4.17 29.87
N MET A 134 -7.62 4.85 28.76
CA MET A 134 -7.99 6.23 28.47
C MET A 134 -7.61 7.19 29.62
N ALA A 135 -6.49 6.88 30.29
CA ALA A 135 -6.02 7.57 31.49
C ALA A 135 -4.48 7.52 31.63
N GLN A 136 -3.91 8.48 32.35
CA GLN A 136 -2.47 8.50 32.67
C GLN A 136 -2.11 7.54 33.82
N ASP A 137 -3.03 7.36 34.78
CA ASP A 137 -2.85 6.53 35.98
C ASP A 137 -3.40 5.12 35.81
N TYR A 138 -2.68 4.14 36.36
CA TYR A 138 -2.96 2.73 36.17
C TYR A 138 -4.12 2.20 37.03
N ARG A 139 -5.06 1.49 36.40
CA ARG A 139 -6.25 0.90 37.03
C ARG A 139 -5.99 -0.53 37.50
N THR A 140 -6.53 -0.90 38.67
CA THR A 140 -6.31 -2.24 39.26
C THR A 140 -7.47 -3.22 39.05
N GLY A 141 -8.56 -2.80 38.40
CA GLY A 141 -9.72 -3.65 38.18
C GLY A 141 -10.56 -3.21 36.99
N PHE A 142 -11.32 -4.14 36.44
CA PHE A 142 -12.19 -3.91 35.29
C PHE A 142 -13.45 -4.79 35.36
N ARG A 143 -14.48 -4.41 34.61
CA ARG A 143 -15.67 -5.23 34.31
C ARG A 143 -15.93 -5.19 32.82
N VAL A 144 -16.11 -6.35 32.22
CA VAL A 144 -16.41 -6.48 30.79
C VAL A 144 -17.92 -6.60 30.62
N GLY A 145 -18.49 -5.71 29.80
CA GLY A 145 -19.91 -5.72 29.45
C GLY A 145 -20.29 -6.86 28.50
N GLU A 146 -21.57 -6.91 28.12
CA GLU A 146 -22.04 -7.85 27.10
C GLU A 146 -21.70 -7.34 25.69
N PRO A 147 -21.08 -8.16 24.82
CA PRO A 147 -20.75 -7.73 23.47
C PRO A 147 -21.98 -7.64 22.56
N SER A 148 -22.02 -6.58 21.76
CA SER A 148 -22.94 -6.41 20.63
C SER A 148 -22.26 -6.91 19.35
N ILE A 149 -22.74 -8.00 18.76
CA ILE A 149 -22.14 -8.63 17.58
C ILE A 149 -22.99 -8.37 16.35
N THR A 150 -22.38 -7.84 15.28
CA THR A 150 -23.01 -7.60 13.98
C THR A 150 -22.14 -8.18 12.87
N GLY A 151 -22.49 -9.38 12.40
CA GLY A 151 -21.76 -10.04 11.31
C GLY A 151 -20.32 -10.41 11.72
N THR A 152 -19.35 -9.75 11.10
CA THR A 152 -17.90 -9.93 11.35
C THR A 152 -17.31 -8.92 12.32
N SER A 153 -18.15 -8.09 12.96
CA SER A 153 -17.73 -7.04 13.88
C SER A 153 -18.42 -7.21 15.23
N ALA A 154 -17.75 -6.79 16.30
CA ALA A 154 -18.31 -6.74 17.64
C ALA A 154 -17.87 -5.46 18.35
N THR A 155 -18.73 -4.96 19.24
CA THR A 155 -18.43 -3.84 20.13
C THR A 155 -18.69 -4.26 21.56
N ILE A 156 -17.81 -3.88 22.47
CA ILE A 156 -17.90 -4.23 23.89
C ILE A 156 -17.37 -3.09 24.76
N VAL A 157 -18.11 -2.76 25.82
CA VAL A 157 -17.74 -1.72 26.77
C VAL A 157 -17.01 -2.37 27.94
N VAL A 158 -15.91 -1.75 28.37
CA VAL A 158 -15.15 -2.15 29.55
C VAL A 158 -15.20 -1.03 30.57
N ASP A 159 -15.73 -1.32 31.75
CA ASP A 159 -15.74 -0.40 32.89
C ASP A 159 -14.44 -0.59 33.69
N LEU A 160 -13.64 0.47 33.82
CA LEU A 160 -12.37 0.47 34.54
C LEU A 160 -12.54 1.06 35.95
N ALA A 161 -12.11 0.30 36.96
CA ALA A 161 -12.28 0.67 38.36
C ALA A 161 -11.56 1.98 38.68
N PRO A 162 -12.19 2.94 39.38
CA PRO A 162 -11.60 4.24 39.67
C PRO A 162 -10.28 4.13 40.44
N PHE A 163 -9.34 5.02 40.13
CA PHE A 163 -8.05 5.08 40.82
C PHE A 163 -8.20 5.46 42.31
N ASN A 164 -9.20 6.29 42.63
CA ASN A 164 -9.53 6.75 43.97
C ASN A 164 -10.88 6.21 44.44
N ASN A 165 -11.30 6.51 45.67
CA ASN A 165 -12.67 6.28 46.17
C ASN A 165 -13.76 7.07 45.40
N ASP A 166 -13.43 7.59 44.22
CA ASP A 166 -14.41 8.19 43.34
C ASP A 166 -15.37 7.09 42.85
N SER A 167 -16.61 7.48 42.59
CA SER A 167 -17.69 6.51 42.35
C SER A 167 -17.88 6.18 40.86
N LYS A 168 -17.13 6.82 39.97
CA LYS A 168 -17.31 6.68 38.52
C LYS A 168 -16.28 5.72 37.94
N PHE A 169 -16.78 4.68 37.27
CA PHE A 169 -15.97 3.88 36.36
C PHE A 169 -15.70 4.70 35.11
N GLU A 170 -14.46 4.65 34.62
CA GLU A 170 -14.18 5.08 33.26
C GLU A 170 -14.57 3.95 32.31
N GLN A 171 -14.97 4.32 31.10
CA GLN A 171 -15.42 3.37 30.11
C GLN A 171 -14.52 3.42 28.89
N VAL A 172 -14.16 2.26 28.39
CA VAL A 172 -13.47 2.11 27.11
C VAL A 172 -14.33 1.25 26.21
N ILE A 173 -14.55 1.73 24.98
CA ILE A 173 -15.29 1.00 23.95
C ILE A 173 -14.24 0.28 23.09
N LEU A 174 -14.29 -1.05 23.08
CA LEU A 174 -13.45 -1.86 22.20
C LEU A 174 -14.24 -2.29 20.96
N MET A 175 -13.63 -2.10 19.80
CA MET A 175 -14.11 -2.68 18.55
C MET A 175 -13.30 -3.93 18.24
N LEU A 176 -13.97 -5.01 17.87
CA LEU A 176 -13.34 -6.26 17.46
C LEU A 176 -13.77 -6.63 16.04
N ALA A 177 -12.84 -7.19 15.29
CA ALA A 177 -13.06 -7.71 13.94
C ALA A 177 -12.72 -9.20 13.88
N ARG A 178 -13.59 -9.96 13.23
CA ARG A 178 -13.37 -11.38 12.94
C ARG A 178 -12.43 -11.52 11.76
N GLN A 179 -11.30 -12.17 12.00
CA GLN A 179 -10.27 -12.45 11.00
C GLN A 179 -10.69 -13.57 10.04
N GLU A 180 -9.98 -13.75 8.94
CA GLU A 180 -10.26 -14.82 7.95
C GLU A 180 -10.18 -16.24 8.56
N ASN A 181 -9.30 -16.44 9.54
CA ASN A 181 -9.18 -17.69 10.29
C ASN A 181 -10.33 -17.90 11.31
N GLY A 182 -11.26 -16.95 11.41
CA GLY A 182 -12.40 -16.98 12.31
C GLY A 182 -12.12 -16.52 13.75
N GLU A 183 -10.88 -16.12 14.07
CA GLU A 183 -10.52 -15.54 15.36
C GLU A 183 -11.02 -14.09 15.49
N TRP A 184 -11.33 -13.67 16.72
CA TRP A 184 -11.65 -12.28 17.02
C TRP A 184 -10.38 -11.55 17.49
N LYS A 185 -10.19 -10.33 17.00
CA LYS A 185 -9.09 -9.45 17.42
C LYS A 185 -9.62 -8.05 17.65
N ILE A 186 -9.04 -7.34 18.61
CA ILE A 186 -9.35 -5.93 18.85
C ILE A 186 -8.78 -5.12 17.69
N SER A 187 -9.66 -4.43 16.97
CA SER A 187 -9.31 -3.62 15.80
C SER A 187 -9.23 -2.14 16.11
N ASP A 188 -9.91 -1.68 17.17
CA ASP A 188 -9.91 -0.27 17.56
C ASP A 188 -10.35 -0.06 19.02
N LEU A 189 -10.13 1.16 19.53
CA LEU A 189 -10.55 1.62 20.84
C LEU A 189 -11.18 3.02 20.73
N ALA A 190 -12.11 3.35 21.62
CA ALA A 190 -12.68 4.70 21.70
C ALA A 190 -13.13 5.02 23.14
N SER A 191 -13.09 6.29 23.51
CA SER A 191 -13.78 6.80 24.70
C SER A 191 -15.27 7.01 24.37
N PRO A 192 -16.22 6.72 25.28
CA PRO A 192 -17.64 7.00 25.06
C PRO A 192 -17.94 8.50 24.88
N ASP A 193 -17.09 9.36 25.41
CA ASP A 193 -17.24 10.81 25.32
C ASP A 193 -16.57 11.39 24.05
N GLU A 194 -15.74 10.61 23.37
CA GLU A 194 -15.04 11.03 22.16
C GLU A 194 -15.79 10.61 20.90
N THR A 195 -15.76 11.49 19.90
CA THR A 195 -16.35 11.22 18.58
C THR A 195 -15.38 10.51 17.64
N ILE A 196 -14.11 10.39 18.04
CA ILE A 196 -13.00 9.92 17.23
C ILE A 196 -12.44 8.65 17.86
N SER A 197 -12.15 7.66 17.03
CA SER A 197 -11.49 6.42 17.48
C SER A 197 -9.99 6.63 17.72
N LEU A 198 -9.38 5.78 18.53
CA LEU A 198 -7.94 5.77 18.75
C LEU A 198 -7.17 5.65 17.44
N LYS A 199 -7.63 4.79 16.53
CA LYS A 199 -7.03 4.63 15.21
C LYS A 199 -7.05 5.94 14.43
N GLU A 200 -8.16 6.66 14.44
CA GLU A 200 -8.25 7.98 13.79
C GLU A 200 -7.35 9.02 14.47
N MET A 201 -7.22 9.01 15.80
CA MET A 201 -6.29 9.90 16.51
C MET A 201 -4.83 9.62 16.15
N LEU A 202 -4.44 8.33 16.09
CA LEU A 202 -3.08 7.92 15.75
C LEU A 202 -2.73 8.19 14.27
N LEU A 203 -3.71 8.08 13.37
CA LEU A 203 -3.52 8.38 11.95
C LEU A 203 -3.56 9.89 11.66
N ASN A 204 -4.29 10.67 12.47
CA ASN A 204 -4.44 12.12 12.31
C ASN A 204 -4.15 12.86 13.63
N PRO A 205 -2.88 12.93 14.08
CA PRO A 205 -2.52 13.54 15.38
C PRO A 205 -2.92 15.03 15.49
N VAL A 206 -3.15 15.71 14.36
CA VAL A 206 -3.61 17.11 14.31
C VAL A 206 -5.02 17.27 14.88
N ALA A 207 -5.87 16.24 14.80
CA ALA A 207 -7.25 16.30 15.30
C ALA A 207 -7.35 16.27 16.84
N ALA A 208 -6.31 15.79 17.54
CA ALA A 208 -6.35 15.60 18.99
C ALA A 208 -5.99 16.87 19.80
N ASN A 209 -5.33 17.85 19.21
CA ASN A 209 -4.75 18.99 19.95
C ASN A 209 -5.59 20.30 19.89
N HIS A 210 -6.83 20.25 19.40
CA HIS A 210 -7.54 21.48 19.03
C HIS A 210 -8.43 22.14 20.10
N GLU A 211 -8.36 21.74 21.38
CA GLU A 211 -9.12 22.39 22.45
C GLU A 211 -8.20 23.01 23.52
N ASN A 212 -8.15 24.35 23.51
CA ASN A 212 -7.57 25.24 24.53
C ASN A 212 -6.06 25.51 24.46
N GLU A 213 -5.65 26.48 23.64
CA GLU A 213 -4.80 27.57 24.13
C GLU A 213 -4.90 28.77 23.18
N SER A 214 -5.67 29.77 23.61
CA SER A 214 -5.56 31.12 23.10
C SER A 214 -4.29 31.73 23.67
N ASP A 215 -3.27 31.97 22.85
CA ASP A 215 -2.62 33.28 22.77
C ASP A 215 -1.60 33.33 21.61
N GLU A 216 -1.90 34.25 20.71
CA GLU A 216 -1.13 34.92 19.65
C GLU A 216 0.40 34.76 19.67
N GLU A 217 0.94 33.94 18.74
CA GLU A 217 1.99 34.34 17.79
C GLU A 217 1.99 33.38 16.59
N ASN A 218 1.69 33.93 15.40
CA ASN A 218 1.40 33.21 14.15
C ASN A 218 2.69 32.64 13.52
N ASP A 219 3.31 31.66 14.16
CA ASP A 219 4.09 30.67 13.45
C ASP A 219 3.06 29.74 12.79
N ALA A 220 2.70 30.05 11.55
CA ALA A 220 1.88 29.16 10.74
C ALA A 220 2.62 27.83 10.65
N GLU A 221 2.26 26.91 11.54
CA GLU A 221 2.71 25.53 11.56
C GLU A 221 2.35 25.00 10.18
N ILE A 222 3.38 24.85 9.33
CA ILE A 222 3.18 24.41 7.97
C ILE A 222 2.76 22.96 8.10
N GLU A 223 1.45 22.71 8.05
CA GLU A 223 0.89 21.36 7.96
C GLU A 223 1.68 20.61 6.89
N MET A 224 2.38 19.56 7.31
CA MET A 224 3.07 18.71 6.36
C MET A 224 2.02 18.12 5.43
N PRO A 225 2.04 18.42 4.13
CA PRO A 225 1.02 17.89 3.26
C PRO A 225 1.16 16.38 3.18
N GLN A 226 0.02 15.74 3.35
CA GLN A 226 -0.12 14.31 3.25
C GLN A 226 0.16 13.87 1.81
N ILE A 227 1.04 12.90 1.63
CA ILE A 227 1.21 12.23 0.34
C ILE A 227 -0.12 11.56 0.00
N ASN A 228 -0.79 12.00 -1.06
CA ASN A 228 -2.06 11.45 -1.48
C ASN A 228 -1.88 9.99 -1.88
N ASN A 229 -2.72 9.12 -1.30
CA ASN A 229 -2.77 7.69 -1.56
C ASN A 229 -3.48 7.31 -2.86
N SER A 230 -3.39 8.17 -3.87
CA SER A 230 -4.09 7.99 -5.13
C SER A 230 -3.16 7.42 -6.19
N LEU A 231 -3.62 6.32 -6.80
CA LEU A 231 -2.98 5.71 -7.96
C LEU A 231 -3.60 6.29 -9.23
N ILE A 232 -2.76 6.83 -10.12
CA ILE A 232 -3.20 7.29 -11.43
C ILE A 232 -3.00 6.17 -12.43
N ILE A 233 -4.08 5.80 -13.10
CA ILE A 233 -4.02 4.90 -14.25
C ILE A 233 -4.31 5.69 -15.52
N THR A 234 -3.51 5.44 -16.56
CA THR A 234 -3.81 5.98 -17.88
C THR A 234 -4.55 4.92 -18.68
N THR A 235 -5.65 5.30 -19.31
CA THR A 235 -6.41 4.44 -20.21
C THR A 235 -6.40 5.02 -21.61
N GLY A 236 -6.63 4.18 -22.61
CA GLY A 236 -6.83 4.60 -24.00
C GLY A 236 -7.77 3.66 -24.73
N GLN A 237 -8.18 4.05 -25.93
CA GLN A 237 -9.05 3.25 -26.80
C GLN A 237 -8.40 3.03 -28.17
N ILE A 238 -8.55 1.83 -28.69
CA ILE A 238 -8.08 1.48 -30.03
C ILE A 238 -8.95 2.19 -31.08
N ILE A 239 -8.33 2.99 -31.95
CA ILE A 239 -9.04 3.84 -32.93
C ILE A 239 -9.28 3.15 -34.28
N PRO A 240 -8.30 2.47 -34.91
CA PRO A 240 -8.48 1.93 -36.26
C PRO A 240 -9.54 0.82 -36.31
N GLY A 241 -10.35 0.84 -37.37
CA GLY A 241 -11.34 -0.20 -37.63
C GLY A 241 -10.74 -1.58 -37.92
N SER A 242 -9.50 -1.63 -38.40
CA SER A 242 -8.73 -2.87 -38.60
C SER A 242 -8.21 -3.49 -37.30
N GLY A 243 -8.30 -2.76 -36.18
CA GLY A 243 -7.69 -3.14 -34.91
C GLY A 243 -6.19 -2.84 -34.85
N VAL A 244 -5.57 -3.19 -33.71
CA VAL A 244 -4.15 -2.94 -33.44
C VAL A 244 -3.46 -4.23 -33.04
N LYS A 245 -2.32 -4.52 -33.67
CA LYS A 245 -1.50 -5.69 -33.35
C LYS A 245 -0.78 -5.47 -32.01
N LEU A 246 -1.09 -6.30 -31.03
CA LEU A 246 -0.36 -6.37 -29.77
C LEU A 246 0.87 -7.26 -29.95
N ARG A 247 2.03 -6.82 -29.45
CA ARG A 247 3.32 -7.49 -29.66
C ARG A 247 4.09 -7.67 -28.38
N GLU A 248 4.97 -8.67 -28.38
CA GLU A 248 5.86 -8.94 -27.24
C GLU A 248 6.96 -7.89 -27.08
N LYS A 249 7.37 -7.24 -28.19
CA LYS A 249 8.39 -6.19 -28.23
C LYS A 249 7.87 -4.97 -28.99
N PRO A 250 8.34 -3.75 -28.69
CA PRO A 250 7.91 -2.53 -29.38
C PRO A 250 8.56 -2.39 -30.75
N SER A 251 8.13 -3.23 -31.70
CA SER A 251 8.61 -3.22 -33.08
C SER A 251 7.64 -3.97 -33.98
N VAL A 252 7.51 -3.55 -35.24
CA VAL A 252 6.75 -4.30 -36.27
C VAL A 252 7.24 -5.74 -36.49
N SER A 253 8.49 -6.03 -36.12
CA SER A 253 9.09 -7.36 -36.20
C SER A 253 8.85 -8.22 -34.95
N GLY A 254 8.38 -7.63 -33.85
CA GLY A 254 8.11 -8.32 -32.59
C GLY A 254 7.01 -9.38 -32.75
N LYS A 255 7.13 -10.51 -32.02
CA LYS A 255 6.14 -11.59 -32.04
C LYS A 255 4.75 -11.02 -31.73
N MET A 256 3.77 -11.33 -32.58
CA MET A 256 2.38 -10.91 -32.37
C MET A 256 1.77 -11.77 -31.26
N LEU A 257 1.21 -11.10 -30.25
CA LEU A 257 0.47 -11.73 -29.14
C LEU A 257 -1.03 -11.81 -29.46
N GLY A 258 -1.54 -10.84 -30.20
CA GLY A 258 -2.95 -10.80 -30.61
C GLY A 258 -3.29 -9.56 -31.43
N VAL A 259 -4.57 -9.40 -31.75
CA VAL A 259 -5.12 -8.20 -32.40
C VAL A 259 -6.23 -7.64 -31.53
N LEU A 260 -6.07 -6.39 -31.11
CA LEU A 260 -7.04 -5.63 -30.34
C LEU A 260 -8.07 -5.03 -31.28
N LYS A 261 -9.35 -5.16 -30.96
CA LYS A 261 -10.43 -4.68 -31.81
C LYS A 261 -10.58 -3.17 -31.65
N GLN A 262 -11.21 -2.53 -32.64
CA GLN A 262 -11.63 -1.14 -32.51
C GLN A 262 -12.47 -0.93 -31.24
N SER A 263 -12.26 0.21 -30.58
CA SER A 263 -12.92 0.61 -29.33
C SER A 263 -12.62 -0.28 -28.12
N SER A 264 -11.69 -1.25 -28.23
CA SER A 264 -11.14 -1.90 -27.05
C SER A 264 -10.46 -0.86 -26.16
N GLU A 265 -10.85 -0.85 -24.88
CA GLU A 265 -10.19 -0.06 -23.85
C GLU A 265 -8.94 -0.79 -23.36
N VAL A 266 -7.87 -0.04 -23.13
CA VAL A 266 -6.58 -0.57 -22.68
C VAL A 266 -6.05 0.30 -21.55
N ILE A 267 -5.31 -0.31 -20.62
CA ILE A 267 -4.55 0.43 -19.62
C ILE A 267 -3.16 0.68 -20.20
N ILE A 268 -2.75 1.93 -20.26
CA ILE A 268 -1.43 2.37 -20.74
C ILE A 268 -0.48 2.37 -19.55
N LEU A 269 0.51 1.49 -19.60
CA LEU A 269 1.55 1.35 -18.57
C LEU A 269 2.75 2.25 -18.87
N SER A 270 3.12 2.41 -20.14
CA SER A 270 4.21 3.29 -20.55
C SER A 270 3.97 3.83 -21.96
N GLN A 271 4.33 5.10 -22.19
CA GLN A 271 4.29 5.76 -23.51
C GLN A 271 5.68 5.99 -24.13
N GLU A 272 6.71 5.40 -23.52
CA GLU A 272 8.12 5.68 -23.80
C GLU A 272 8.81 4.61 -24.66
N GLY A 273 8.03 3.80 -25.37
CA GLY A 273 8.61 2.90 -26.35
C GLY A 273 9.29 3.66 -27.48
N PRO A 274 10.15 2.98 -28.27
CA PRO A 274 10.79 3.58 -29.43
C PRO A 274 9.78 4.22 -30.38
N GLU A 275 10.20 5.28 -31.04
CA GLU A 275 9.43 5.92 -32.10
C GLU A 275 9.55 5.10 -33.39
N GLU A 276 8.43 4.87 -34.08
CA GLU A 276 8.39 4.19 -35.36
C GLU A 276 7.37 4.88 -36.29
N GLU A 277 7.53 4.71 -37.60
CA GLU A 277 6.56 5.17 -38.59
C GLU A 277 5.80 3.95 -39.15
N ILE A 278 4.49 3.90 -38.89
CA ILE A 278 3.61 2.83 -39.34
C ILE A 278 2.42 3.45 -40.05
N GLU A 279 2.19 3.04 -41.31
CA GLU A 279 1.09 3.56 -42.15
C GLU A 279 1.13 5.09 -42.30
N GLY A 280 2.33 5.66 -42.35
CA GLY A 280 2.55 7.11 -42.49
C GLY A 280 2.30 7.92 -41.21
N ILE A 281 2.02 7.25 -40.09
CA ILE A 281 1.88 7.87 -38.77
C ILE A 281 3.16 7.60 -38.00
N LYS A 282 3.76 8.67 -37.47
CA LYS A 282 4.97 8.60 -36.65
C LYS A 282 4.58 8.76 -35.18
N ALA A 283 4.87 7.75 -34.35
CA ALA A 283 4.51 7.73 -32.94
C ALA A 283 5.37 6.73 -32.14
N ASN A 284 5.33 6.83 -30.81
CA ASN A 284 5.97 5.86 -29.92
C ASN A 284 5.14 4.58 -29.76
N TRP A 285 5.82 3.48 -29.45
CA TRP A 285 5.16 2.28 -28.96
C TRP A 285 4.73 2.44 -27.49
N PHE A 286 3.53 1.99 -27.16
CA PHE A 286 3.00 2.02 -25.80
C PHE A 286 3.01 0.60 -25.22
N ALA A 287 3.50 0.44 -23.99
CA ALA A 287 3.28 -0.75 -23.21
C ALA A 287 1.88 -0.68 -22.61
N ILE A 288 1.05 -1.69 -22.87
CA ILE A 288 -0.35 -1.72 -22.47
C ILE A 288 -0.74 -3.04 -21.81
N LEU A 289 -1.74 -2.98 -20.93
CA LEU A 289 -2.40 -4.12 -20.33
C LEU A 289 -3.83 -4.22 -20.87
N VAL A 290 -4.19 -5.39 -21.39
CA VAL A 290 -5.51 -5.69 -21.96
C VAL A 290 -6.18 -6.78 -21.13
N ASP A 291 -7.48 -6.63 -20.87
CA ASP A 291 -8.31 -7.60 -20.14
C ASP A 291 -7.67 -8.10 -18.83
N LYS A 292 -6.90 -7.23 -18.16
CA LYS A 292 -6.20 -7.44 -16.88
C LYS A 292 -5.07 -8.47 -16.87
N ASN A 293 -4.81 -9.18 -17.97
CA ASN A 293 -3.83 -10.28 -17.97
C ASN A 293 -2.91 -10.33 -19.19
N LEU A 294 -3.20 -9.57 -20.25
CA LEU A 294 -2.42 -9.61 -21.47
C LEU A 294 -1.57 -8.35 -21.59
N LEU A 295 -0.29 -8.48 -21.21
CA LEU A 295 0.73 -7.45 -21.31
C LEU A 295 1.39 -7.50 -22.70
N GLY A 296 1.55 -6.34 -23.33
CA GLY A 296 2.34 -6.22 -24.55
C GLY A 296 2.52 -4.79 -25.02
N TRP A 297 3.04 -4.64 -26.22
CA TRP A 297 3.31 -3.37 -26.88
C TRP A 297 2.35 -3.17 -28.04
N ALA A 298 1.77 -1.97 -28.13
CA ALA A 298 0.93 -1.54 -29.23
C ALA A 298 1.42 -0.19 -29.77
N PHE A 299 1.24 0.05 -31.06
CA PHE A 299 1.67 1.29 -31.67
C PHE A 299 0.79 2.45 -31.17
N GLY A 300 1.39 3.44 -30.51
CA GLY A 300 0.67 4.53 -29.83
C GLY A 300 -0.12 5.42 -30.79
N GLY A 301 0.30 5.54 -32.04
CA GLY A 301 -0.42 6.28 -33.09
C GLY A 301 -1.83 5.74 -33.40
N PHE A 302 -2.17 4.56 -32.90
CA PHE A 302 -3.49 3.93 -33.05
C PHE A 302 -4.30 3.87 -31.75
N ILE A 303 -3.80 4.50 -30.68
CA ILE A 303 -4.47 4.59 -29.39
C ILE A 303 -4.88 6.05 -29.19
N GLY A 304 -6.18 6.28 -29.03
CA GLY A 304 -6.76 7.61 -28.80
C GLY A 304 -7.62 7.62 -27.55
N ASN A 305 -8.34 8.72 -27.32
CA ASN A 305 -9.16 8.92 -26.12
C ASN A 305 -8.38 8.64 -24.82
N ILE A 306 -7.13 9.09 -24.77
CA ILE A 306 -6.26 8.85 -23.61
C ILE A 306 -6.78 9.67 -22.43
N ARG A 307 -7.00 9.01 -21.29
CA ARG A 307 -7.54 9.62 -20.08
C ARG A 307 -6.79 9.11 -18.86
N GLU A 308 -6.46 10.01 -17.95
CA GLU A 308 -6.01 9.67 -16.60
C GLU A 308 -7.23 9.46 -15.70
N HIS A 309 -7.20 8.40 -14.89
CA HIS A 309 -8.17 8.16 -13.83
C HIS A 309 -7.44 8.09 -12.51
N GLU A 310 -7.99 8.76 -11.50
CA GLU A 310 -7.53 8.71 -10.13
C GLU A 310 -8.27 7.61 -9.38
N LEU A 311 -7.50 6.68 -8.82
CA LEU A 311 -7.97 5.59 -7.98
C LEU A 311 -7.52 5.87 -6.55
N PRO A 312 -8.37 6.51 -5.71
CA PRO A 312 -8.02 6.79 -4.33
C PRO A 312 -7.84 5.49 -3.55
N ASP A 313 -6.87 5.49 -2.63
CA ASP A 313 -6.55 4.39 -1.71
C ASP A 313 -6.17 3.08 -2.40
N LYS A 314 -5.54 3.17 -3.57
CA LYS A 314 -5.08 2.00 -4.36
C LYS A 314 -3.57 1.88 -4.48
N VAL A 315 -2.79 2.73 -3.80
CA VAL A 315 -1.33 2.52 -3.74
C VAL A 315 -1.04 1.40 -2.74
N PRO A 316 -0.18 0.43 -3.08
CA PRO A 316 0.28 -0.57 -2.13
C PRO A 316 0.87 0.07 -0.87
N GLU A 317 0.50 -0.43 0.31
CA GLU A 317 0.97 0.09 1.61
C GLU A 317 2.51 0.11 1.71
N GLU A 318 3.19 -0.89 1.12
CA GLU A 318 4.66 -0.93 1.05
C GLU A 318 5.25 0.26 0.28
N ILE A 319 4.67 0.62 -0.87
CA ILE A 319 5.10 1.76 -1.69
C ILE A 319 4.85 3.07 -0.94
N MET A 320 3.70 3.18 -0.27
CA MET A 320 3.37 4.37 0.52
C MET A 320 4.36 4.56 1.67
N ARG A 321 4.53 3.53 2.51
CA ARG A 321 5.48 3.54 3.63
C ARG A 321 6.91 3.82 3.18
N PHE A 322 7.35 3.22 2.08
CA PHE A 322 8.66 3.51 1.51
C PHE A 322 8.79 5.00 1.14
N THR A 323 7.77 5.56 0.48
CA THR A 323 7.81 6.93 -0.03
C THR A 323 7.83 7.94 1.10
N VAL A 324 7.02 7.74 2.14
CA VAL A 324 7.04 8.55 3.37
C VAL A 324 8.46 8.55 3.98
N ASN A 325 9.01 7.36 4.26
CA ASN A 325 10.36 7.23 4.81
C ASN A 325 11.43 7.86 3.89
N PHE A 326 11.29 7.72 2.57
CA PHE A 326 12.23 8.27 1.60
C PHE A 326 12.29 9.79 1.62
N PHE A 327 11.19 10.48 1.90
CA PHE A 327 11.16 11.95 1.92
C PHE A 327 11.32 12.55 3.33
N GLU A 328 11.11 11.77 4.39
CA GLU A 328 11.24 12.22 5.78
C GLU A 328 12.59 11.89 6.42
N ASP A 329 13.22 10.77 6.07
CA ASP A 329 14.50 10.34 6.64
C ASP A 329 15.63 10.47 5.60
N SER A 330 16.52 11.46 5.78
CA SER A 330 17.66 11.69 4.90
C SER A 330 18.66 10.52 4.87
N GLY A 331 18.86 9.84 6.01
CA GLY A 331 19.74 8.67 6.10
C GLY A 331 19.14 7.44 5.41
N PHE A 332 17.81 7.31 5.42
CA PHE A 332 17.10 6.32 4.61
C PHE A 332 17.19 6.68 3.13
N GLN A 333 16.96 7.94 2.77
CA GLN A 333 16.99 8.44 1.40
C GLN A 333 18.35 8.17 0.72
N GLU A 334 19.45 8.50 1.37
CA GLU A 334 20.81 8.29 0.82
C GLU A 334 21.12 6.82 0.50
N LYS A 335 20.55 5.88 1.27
CA LYS A 335 20.72 4.43 1.04
C LYS A 335 19.85 3.90 -0.09
N HIS A 336 18.80 4.63 -0.46
CA HIS A 336 17.83 4.22 -1.47
C HIS A 336 17.91 5.08 -2.75
N ILE A 337 19.05 5.72 -3.00
CA ILE A 337 19.34 6.37 -4.30
C ILE A 337 20.40 5.56 -5.03
N ARG A 338 20.13 5.22 -6.28
CA ARG A 338 21.10 4.53 -7.13
C ARG A 338 21.91 5.55 -7.92
N PHE A 339 23.18 5.71 -7.55
CA PHE A 339 24.11 6.55 -8.29
C PHE A 339 24.80 5.79 -9.45
N PRO A 340 25.06 6.44 -10.60
CA PRO A 340 24.68 7.82 -10.91
C PRO A 340 23.15 7.95 -11.09
N LEU A 341 22.57 8.98 -10.47
CA LEU A 341 21.14 9.25 -10.54
C LEU A 341 20.87 10.03 -11.83
N LYS A 342 20.01 9.49 -12.69
CA LYS A 342 19.65 10.15 -13.95
C LYS A 342 18.68 11.28 -13.68
N VAL A 343 18.97 12.47 -14.18
CA VAL A 343 18.07 13.63 -14.09
C VAL A 343 17.75 14.09 -15.51
N VAL A 344 16.46 14.14 -15.83
CA VAL A 344 15.95 14.60 -17.12
C VAL A 344 15.18 15.89 -16.88
N SER A 345 15.55 16.96 -17.57
CA SER A 345 14.76 18.20 -17.57
C SER A 345 14.22 18.42 -18.98
N GLU A 346 12.91 18.59 -19.10
CA GLU A 346 12.26 18.90 -20.36
C GLU A 346 11.73 20.34 -20.30
N THR A 347 12.36 21.20 -21.08
CA THR A 347 12.01 22.61 -21.23
C THR A 347 11.49 22.87 -22.64
N PRO A 348 10.85 24.01 -22.92
CA PRO A 348 10.48 24.39 -24.29
C PRO A 348 11.65 24.39 -25.27
N ASP A 349 12.88 24.61 -24.77
CA ASP A 349 14.11 24.64 -25.59
C ASP A 349 14.68 23.24 -25.87
N GLY A 350 14.15 22.21 -25.22
CA GLY A 350 14.50 20.81 -25.47
C GLY A 350 14.69 19.99 -24.20
N LYS A 351 15.22 18.79 -24.40
CA LYS A 351 15.45 17.79 -23.36
C LYS A 351 16.91 17.76 -22.95
N GLU A 352 17.18 18.07 -21.70
CA GLU A 352 18.49 17.92 -21.07
C GLU A 352 18.53 16.64 -20.22
N VAL A 353 19.64 15.89 -20.33
CA VAL A 353 19.86 14.69 -19.51
C VAL A 353 21.20 14.85 -18.82
N SER A 354 21.18 14.84 -17.49
CA SER A 354 22.37 14.88 -16.65
C SER A 354 22.45 13.64 -15.76
N MET A 355 23.65 13.35 -15.28
CA MET A 355 23.94 12.24 -14.38
C MET A 355 24.49 12.82 -13.08
N LEU A 356 23.71 12.74 -12.01
CA LEU A 356 24.11 13.20 -10.69
C LEU A 356 24.99 12.13 -10.04
N SER A 357 26.18 12.51 -9.60
CA SER A 357 27.04 11.65 -8.79
C SER A 357 26.68 11.80 -7.31
N GLN A 358 27.10 10.83 -6.47
CA GLN A 358 26.83 10.88 -5.03
C GLN A 358 27.34 12.18 -4.38
N GLY A 359 28.48 12.72 -4.82
CA GLY A 359 29.02 13.98 -4.29
C GLY A 359 28.33 15.24 -4.82
N GLY A 360 27.53 15.14 -5.88
CA GLY A 360 26.70 16.23 -6.40
C GLY A 360 25.27 16.22 -5.84
N TYR A 361 24.94 15.23 -5.02
CA TYR A 361 23.65 15.10 -4.39
C TYR A 361 23.56 15.98 -3.13
N GLU A 362 22.61 16.91 -3.11
CA GLU A 362 22.31 17.70 -1.92
C GLU A 362 21.13 17.06 -1.17
N SER A 363 21.45 16.42 -0.05
CA SER A 363 20.49 15.76 0.84
C SER A 363 19.81 16.76 1.79
N PRO A 364 18.51 16.61 2.11
CA PRO A 364 17.58 15.67 1.49
C PRO A 364 17.02 16.24 0.17
N LEU A 365 16.62 15.36 -0.76
CA LEU A 365 15.57 15.70 -1.72
C LEU A 365 14.34 16.02 -0.88
N THR A 366 14.14 17.30 -0.63
CA THR A 366 13.00 17.79 0.12
C THR A 366 11.95 18.17 -0.89
N ILE A 367 10.78 17.56 -0.78
CA ILE A 367 9.60 18.14 -1.39
C ILE A 367 9.27 19.34 -0.51
N ARG A 368 9.79 20.52 -0.88
CA ARG A 368 9.53 21.74 -0.12
C ARG A 368 8.11 22.19 -0.45
N TYR A 369 7.19 21.66 0.32
CA TYR A 369 5.74 21.83 0.29
C TYR A 369 5.21 23.25 0.58
N ARG A 370 6.02 24.30 0.37
CA ARG A 370 5.58 25.68 0.61
C ARG A 370 4.44 26.12 -0.32
N GLU A 371 4.20 25.36 -1.38
CA GLU A 371 3.09 25.54 -2.30
C GLU A 371 2.15 24.33 -2.20
N ALA A 372 0.86 24.53 -2.41
CA ALA A 372 -0.09 23.42 -2.49
C ALA A 372 0.33 22.48 -3.63
N VAL A 373 0.88 21.31 -3.31
CA VAL A 373 1.25 20.29 -4.30
C VAL A 373 0.26 19.13 -4.26
N GLU A 374 0.02 18.54 -5.43
CA GLU A 374 -0.72 17.31 -5.61
C GLU A 374 0.29 16.20 -5.87
N THR A 375 0.23 15.12 -5.10
CA THR A 375 1.02 13.91 -5.32
C THR A 375 0.16 12.81 -5.91
N ALA A 376 0.75 11.98 -6.76
CA ALA A 376 0.04 10.84 -7.34
C ALA A 376 1.03 9.74 -7.77
N PHE A 377 0.64 8.48 -7.60
CA PHE A 377 1.49 7.34 -7.95
C PHE A 377 1.17 6.80 -9.34
N PHE A 378 2.19 6.28 -10.02
CA PHE A 378 2.11 5.60 -11.30
C PHE A 378 2.85 4.28 -11.20
N LEU A 379 2.35 3.22 -11.85
CA LEU A 379 3.00 1.91 -11.91
C LEU A 379 3.38 1.59 -13.36
N PRO A 380 4.51 2.11 -13.88
CA PRO A 380 4.87 1.90 -15.27
C PRO A 380 5.23 0.44 -15.56
N THR A 381 5.74 -0.30 -14.58
CA THR A 381 6.00 -1.75 -14.69
C THR A 381 5.71 -2.46 -13.36
N ALA A 382 5.84 -3.79 -13.33
CA ALA A 382 5.71 -4.58 -12.10
C ALA A 382 6.84 -4.30 -11.09
N ASP A 383 8.01 -3.88 -11.57
CA ASP A 383 9.22 -3.66 -10.75
C ASP A 383 9.58 -2.18 -10.68
N SER A 384 8.67 -1.27 -11.05
CA SER A 384 8.89 0.17 -10.96
C SER A 384 7.62 0.95 -10.68
N PHE A 385 7.76 2.04 -9.95
CA PHE A 385 6.71 3.03 -9.74
C PHE A 385 7.27 4.44 -9.91
N ALA A 386 6.40 5.41 -10.19
CA ALA A 386 6.77 6.81 -10.19
C ALA A 386 5.86 7.60 -9.24
N LEU A 387 6.45 8.49 -8.45
CA LEU A 387 5.72 9.51 -7.71
C LEU A 387 5.73 10.78 -8.56
N ARG A 388 4.56 11.23 -9.00
CA ARG A 388 4.36 12.55 -9.60
C ARG A 388 4.11 13.56 -8.50
N ILE A 389 4.78 14.69 -8.60
CA ILE A 389 4.54 15.89 -7.79
C ILE A 389 4.14 17.00 -8.74
N ARG A 390 2.99 17.59 -8.50
CA ARG A 390 2.46 18.70 -9.29
C ARG A 390 2.21 19.90 -8.40
N GLY A 391 2.78 21.04 -8.72
CA GLY A 391 2.44 22.28 -8.02
C GLY A 391 1.12 22.86 -8.53
N LYS A 392 0.21 23.21 -7.61
CA LYS A 392 -1.11 23.74 -7.94
C LYS A 392 -0.99 25.19 -8.39
N GLY A 393 -1.11 25.41 -9.70
CA GLY A 393 -1.13 26.73 -10.31
C GLY A 393 0.23 27.35 -10.63
N CYS A 394 1.33 26.61 -10.47
CA CYS A 394 2.70 27.12 -10.69
C CYS A 394 3.48 26.38 -11.77
N GLY A 395 2.83 25.50 -12.56
CA GLY A 395 3.49 24.82 -13.69
C GLY A 395 4.51 23.73 -13.30
N ILE A 396 4.75 23.52 -12.01
CA ILE A 396 5.69 22.51 -11.52
C ILE A 396 5.14 21.11 -11.76
N ILE A 397 5.93 20.26 -12.42
CA ILE A 397 5.63 18.83 -12.59
C ILE A 397 6.94 18.04 -12.52
N VAL A 398 7.11 17.25 -11.47
CA VAL A 398 8.31 16.41 -11.26
C VAL A 398 7.88 14.96 -11.07
N TYR A 399 8.62 14.03 -11.65
CA TYR A 399 8.46 12.59 -11.45
C TYR A 399 9.71 12.02 -10.78
N TYR A 400 9.52 11.31 -9.68
CA TYR A 400 10.53 10.49 -9.04
C TYR A 400 10.28 9.04 -9.43
N ILE A 401 11.20 8.44 -10.20
CA ILE A 401 11.05 7.10 -10.73
C ILE A 401 11.88 6.13 -9.87
N PHE A 402 11.18 5.16 -9.31
CA PHE A 402 11.72 4.15 -8.42
C PHE A 402 11.68 2.77 -9.07
N ASN A 403 12.73 1.98 -8.86
CA ASN A 403 12.80 0.58 -9.28
C ASN A 403 13.00 -0.34 -8.08
N THR A 404 12.35 -1.49 -8.10
CA THR A 404 12.59 -2.59 -7.18
C THR A 404 13.72 -3.47 -7.71
N ILE A 405 14.82 -3.54 -6.98
CA ILE A 405 16.02 -4.34 -7.29
C ILE A 405 16.31 -5.20 -6.08
N GLU A 406 16.32 -6.53 -6.24
CA GLU A 406 16.63 -7.47 -5.14
C GLU A 406 15.75 -7.23 -3.89
N ASN A 407 14.46 -6.99 -4.09
CA ASN A 407 13.47 -6.67 -3.04
C ASN A 407 13.73 -5.36 -2.27
N SER A 408 14.52 -4.44 -2.83
CA SER A 408 14.72 -3.10 -2.29
C SER A 408 14.35 -2.05 -3.33
N ILE A 409 13.72 -0.95 -2.90
CA ILE A 409 13.26 0.11 -3.79
C ILE A 409 14.33 1.20 -3.86
N PHE A 410 14.71 1.62 -5.07
CA PHE A 410 15.70 2.68 -5.28
C PHE A 410 15.17 3.77 -6.21
N LEU A 411 15.42 5.03 -5.87
CA LEU A 411 15.30 6.13 -6.81
C LEU A 411 16.38 5.99 -7.89
N VAL A 412 15.96 5.90 -9.15
CA VAL A 412 16.86 5.70 -10.29
C VAL A 412 16.83 6.85 -11.29
N GLU A 413 15.74 7.62 -11.32
CA GLU A 413 15.60 8.73 -12.25
C GLU A 413 14.67 9.83 -11.68
N ILE A 414 15.02 11.08 -11.92
CA ILE A 414 14.15 12.24 -11.71
C ILE A 414 13.83 12.84 -13.07
N ARG A 415 12.57 13.18 -13.31
CA ARG A 415 12.15 13.93 -14.49
C ARG A 415 11.44 15.21 -14.11
N ASP A 416 11.96 16.33 -14.57
CA ASP A 416 11.39 17.64 -14.37
C ASP A 416 10.76 18.14 -15.68
N TYR A 417 9.45 18.30 -15.68
CA TYR A 417 8.65 18.87 -16.76
C TYR A 417 8.05 20.22 -16.36
N SER A 418 8.63 20.89 -15.36
CA SER A 418 8.17 22.19 -14.90
C SER A 418 8.31 23.24 -16.01
N VAL A 419 7.30 24.10 -16.17
CA VAL A 419 7.20 25.11 -17.24
C VAL A 419 7.32 26.52 -16.70
#